data_AF-A0A9P6ARZ8-F1
#
_entry.id   AF-A0A9P6ARZ8-F1
#
_cell.length_a   1.000
_cell.length_b   1.000
_cell.length_c   1.000
_cell.angle_alpha   90.00
_cell.angle_beta   90.00
_cell.angle_gamma   90.00
#
_symmetry.space_group_name_H-M   'P 1'
#
loop_
_entity.id
_entity.type
_entity.pdbx_description
1 polymer ?
#
loop_
_entity_poly.entity_id
_entity_poly.type
_entity_poly.pdbx_seq_one_letter_code
_entity_poly.pdbx_strand_id
1 'polypeptide(L)'
;WNTIILPNLIRPYMAFRVATNSGRDCVPSPPKMNLCSCGEPNVRLEVTCVRLKRVDSIVLYVCKCLPAPRQLIEHGLFPCAPVFPKLAVELDMLEFAAGLFVNLAPNETAWAATLTEFLSTRGYIFTFSDSLWQRFGNALAQYQVLMQVVEAEVSKSVEVAR
;
A
#
# COMPACT_ATOMS: atom_id res chain seq x y z
N TRP A 1 5.16 -5.10 -12.10
CA TRP A 1 4.29 -4.06 -11.51
C TRP A 1 3.39 -3.41 -12.54
N ASN A 2 3.96 -2.63 -13.46
CA ASN A 2 3.23 -1.60 -14.22
C ASN A 2 2.19 -2.12 -15.23
N THR A 3 2.39 -3.31 -15.80
CA THR A 3 1.53 -3.81 -16.89
C THR A 3 0.30 -4.58 -16.42
N ILE A 4 0.38 -5.22 -15.25
CA ILE A 4 -0.66 -6.16 -14.79
C ILE A 4 -1.15 -5.78 -13.39
N ILE A 5 -0.24 -5.47 -12.47
CA ILE A 5 -0.63 -5.28 -11.06
C ILE A 5 -1.26 -3.90 -10.87
N LEU A 6 -0.54 -2.82 -11.19
CA LEU A 6 -1.02 -1.45 -10.93
C LEU A 6 -2.34 -1.12 -11.61
N PRO A 7 -2.59 -1.48 -12.89
CA PRO A 7 -3.89 -1.24 -13.52
C PRO A 7 -5.05 -1.94 -12.80
N ASN A 8 -4.82 -3.15 -12.29
CA ASN A 8 -5.82 -3.89 -11.51
C ASN A 8 -6.06 -3.31 -10.11
N LEU A 9 -5.21 -2.39 -9.64
CA LEU A 9 -5.34 -1.71 -8.35
C LEU A 9 -6.10 -0.38 -8.44
N ILE A 10 -6.32 0.17 -9.63
CA ILE A 10 -7.04 1.45 -9.81
C ILE A 10 -8.42 1.40 -9.13
N ARG A 11 -9.25 0.40 -9.47
CA ARG A 11 -10.61 0.28 -8.91
C ARG A 11 -10.61 0.02 -7.40
N PRO A 12 -9.83 -0.94 -6.86
CA PRO A 12 -9.69 -1.11 -5.41
C PRO A 12 -9.25 0.16 -4.69
N TYR A 13 -8.29 0.89 -5.26
CA TYR A 13 -7.79 2.13 -4.68
C TYR A 13 -8.87 3.22 -4.64
N MET A 14 -9.61 3.41 -5.74
CA MET A 14 -10.71 4.37 -5.78
C MET A 14 -11.82 4.02 -4.80
N ALA A 15 -12.20 2.73 -4.73
CA ALA A 15 -13.19 2.26 -3.78
C ALA A 15 -12.74 2.54 -2.33
N PHE A 16 -11.46 2.30 -2.03
CA PHE A 16 -10.88 2.64 -0.73
C PHE A 16 -10.95 4.15 -0.43
N ARG A 17 -10.62 5.01 -1.40
CA ARG A 17 -10.67 6.47 -1.22
C ARG A 17 -12.10 6.98 -0.99
N VAL A 18 -13.08 6.45 -1.73
CA VAL A 18 -14.50 6.76 -1.49
C VAL A 18 -14.93 6.31 -0.10
N ALA A 19 -14.59 5.08 0.29
CA ALA A 19 -15.01 4.50 1.56
C ALA A 19 -14.40 5.18 2.80
N THR A 20 -13.23 5.80 2.65
CA THR A 20 -12.53 6.51 3.74
C THR A 20 -12.69 8.03 3.67
N ASN A 21 -13.53 8.55 2.76
CA ASN A 21 -13.64 9.98 2.49
C ASN A 21 -12.25 10.63 2.29
N SER A 22 -11.44 9.97 1.45
CA SER A 22 -10.03 10.30 1.20
C SER A 22 -9.16 10.30 2.46
N GLY A 23 -9.25 9.23 3.26
CA GLY A 23 -8.43 9.04 4.46
C GLY A 23 -8.87 9.84 5.70
N ARG A 24 -10.02 10.54 5.64
CA ARG A 24 -10.57 11.27 6.80
C ARG A 24 -11.22 10.33 7.81
N ASP A 25 -11.91 9.33 7.29
CA ASP A 25 -12.60 8.34 8.09
C ASP A 25 -11.72 7.10 8.26
N CYS A 26 -11.90 6.40 9.39
CA CYS A 26 -11.21 5.13 9.61
C CYS A 26 -11.58 4.16 8.48
N VAL A 27 -10.60 3.33 8.09
CA VAL A 27 -10.86 2.20 7.20
C VAL A 27 -12.05 1.42 7.75
N PRO A 28 -13.13 1.22 6.97
CA PRO A 28 -14.24 0.37 7.38
C PRO A 28 -13.68 -0.95 7.88
N SER A 29 -14.28 -1.54 8.93
CA SER A 29 -13.78 -2.76 9.56
C SER A 29 -13.21 -3.70 8.49
N PRO A 30 -11.94 -4.12 8.61
CA PRO A 30 -11.25 -4.81 7.53
C PRO A 30 -12.16 -5.92 6.99
N PRO A 31 -12.25 -6.09 5.66
CA PRO A 31 -13.13 -7.09 5.10
C PRO A 31 -12.86 -8.42 5.80
N LYS A 32 -13.93 -9.12 6.21
CA LYS A 32 -13.82 -10.45 6.81
C LYS A 32 -12.84 -11.26 5.96
N MET A 33 -12.00 -12.06 6.60
CA MET A 33 -10.98 -12.89 5.94
C MET A 33 -11.59 -13.59 4.72
N ASN A 34 -11.36 -13.02 3.53
CA ASN A 34 -12.09 -13.39 2.33
C ASN A 34 -11.38 -14.60 1.74
N LEU A 35 -11.80 -15.80 2.16
CA LEU A 35 -11.42 -17.01 1.48
C LEU A 35 -12.10 -17.01 0.11
N CYS A 36 -11.30 -16.97 -0.94
CA CYS A 36 -11.83 -17.06 -2.29
C CYS A 36 -12.45 -18.45 -2.51
N SER A 37 -13.64 -18.50 -3.09
CA SER A 37 -14.35 -19.75 -3.40
C SER A 37 -13.86 -20.41 -4.70
N CYS A 38 -12.70 -20.02 -5.24
CA CYS A 38 -12.19 -20.51 -6.52
C CYS A 38 -11.64 -21.94 -6.50
N GLY A 39 -11.60 -22.61 -5.34
CA GLY A 39 -11.15 -24.00 -5.19
C GLY A 39 -9.64 -24.23 -5.33
N GLU A 40 -8.87 -23.19 -5.65
CA GLU A 40 -7.41 -23.23 -5.76
C GLU A 40 -6.73 -23.20 -4.38
N PRO A 41 -5.51 -23.77 -4.25
CA PRO A 41 -4.75 -23.67 -3.01
C PRO A 41 -4.42 -22.21 -2.68
N ASN A 42 -4.84 -21.77 -1.50
CA ASN A 42 -4.52 -20.44 -0.99
C ASN A 42 -3.12 -20.44 -0.37
N VAL A 43 -2.28 -19.48 -0.76
CA VAL A 43 -0.99 -19.24 -0.11
C VAL A 43 -1.22 -18.34 1.11
N ARG A 44 -0.88 -18.85 2.29
CA ARG A 44 -0.87 -18.05 3.53
C ARG A 44 0.35 -17.13 3.50
N LEU A 45 0.14 -15.82 3.54
CA LEU A 45 1.19 -14.81 3.54
C LEU A 45 1.05 -13.91 4.77
N GLU A 46 2.08 -13.87 5.60
CA GLU A 46 2.18 -12.91 6.70
C GLU A 46 2.92 -11.65 6.24
N VAL A 47 2.31 -10.50 6.48
CA VAL A 47 2.82 -9.20 6.02
C VAL A 47 2.96 -8.25 7.20
N THR A 48 4.17 -7.74 7.40
CA THR A 48 4.41 -6.65 8.36
C THR A 48 3.89 -5.34 7.78
N CYS A 49 3.05 -4.66 8.53
CA CYS A 49 2.33 -3.47 8.11
C CYS A 49 2.85 -2.28 8.90
N VAL A 50 3.42 -1.31 8.19
CA VAL A 50 3.96 -0.08 8.76
C VAL A 50 2.90 0.99 8.63
N ARG A 51 2.31 1.37 9.77
CA ARG A 51 1.34 2.46 9.89
C ARG A 51 1.98 3.62 10.63
N LEU A 52 1.45 4.81 10.46
CA LEU A 52 2.05 6.01 11.06
C LEU A 52 2.15 5.91 12.58
N LYS A 53 1.16 5.31 13.24
CA LYS A 53 1.09 5.22 14.71
C LYS A 53 1.55 3.88 15.29
N ARG A 54 1.71 2.84 14.47
CA ARG A 54 1.98 1.48 14.93
C ARG A 54 2.57 0.60 13.84
N VAL A 55 3.21 -0.49 14.25
CA VAL A 55 3.56 -1.60 13.37
C VAL A 55 2.76 -2.82 13.81
N ASP A 56 2.06 -3.45 12.87
CA ASP A 56 1.30 -4.69 13.10
C ASP A 56 1.60 -5.74 12.02
N SER A 57 1.11 -6.97 12.19
CA SER A 57 1.19 -8.03 11.18
C SER A 57 -0.22 -8.46 10.80
N ILE A 58 -0.44 -8.69 9.51
CA ILE A 58 -1.68 -9.28 9.01
C ILE A 58 -1.39 -10.56 8.25
N VAL A 59 -2.39 -11.45 8.21
CA VAL A 59 -2.31 -12.70 7.45
C VAL A 59 -3.27 -12.62 6.28
N LEU A 60 -2.73 -12.77 5.07
CA LEU A 60 -3.47 -12.82 3.82
C LEU A 60 -3.56 -14.26 3.31
N TYR A 61 -4.65 -14.57 2.63
CA TYR A 61 -4.82 -15.83 1.90
C TYR A 61 -4.89 -15.49 0.42
N VAL A 62 -3.82 -15.80 -0.30
CA VAL A 62 -3.59 -15.31 -1.66
C VAL A 62 -3.85 -16.41 -2.66
N CYS A 63 -4.64 -16.09 -3.68
CA CYS A 63 -4.83 -16.92 -4.87
C CYS A 63 -4.78 -16.04 -6.13
N LYS A 64 -4.93 -16.64 -7.31
CA LYS A 64 -4.95 -15.90 -8.58
C LYS A 64 -6.09 -14.87 -8.66
N CYS A 65 -7.24 -15.18 -8.06
CA CYS A 65 -8.42 -14.30 -8.06
C CYS A 65 -8.33 -13.18 -7.01
N LEU A 66 -7.63 -13.43 -5.91
CA LEU A 66 -7.48 -12.50 -4.79
C LEU A 66 -5.99 -12.26 -4.49
N PRO A 67 -5.29 -11.48 -5.32
CA PRO A 67 -3.86 -11.24 -5.16
C PRO A 67 -3.56 -10.35 -3.94
N ALA A 68 -2.37 -10.50 -3.36
CA ALA A 68 -1.97 -9.77 -2.15
C ALA A 68 -2.08 -8.24 -2.26
N PRO A 69 -1.64 -7.58 -3.36
CA PRO A 69 -1.76 -6.13 -3.50
C PRO A 69 -3.20 -5.61 -3.41
N ARG A 70 -4.17 -6.36 -3.93
CA ARG A 70 -5.59 -5.99 -3.85
C ARG A 70 -6.09 -6.04 -2.41
N GLN A 71 -5.82 -7.15 -1.71
CA GLN A 71 -6.22 -7.30 -0.31
C GLN A 71 -5.59 -6.22 0.56
N LEU A 72 -4.31 -5.89 0.32
CA LEU A 72 -3.60 -4.84 1.07
C LEU A 72 -4.26 -3.46 0.90
N ILE A 73 -4.67 -3.08 -0.32
CA ILE A 73 -5.37 -1.80 -0.53
C ILE A 73 -6.69 -1.76 0.24
N GLU A 74 -7.43 -2.87 0.28
CA GLU A 74 -8.66 -2.98 1.08
C GLU A 74 -8.39 -2.80 2.59
N HIS A 75 -7.16 -3.06 3.06
CA HIS A 75 -6.69 -2.78 4.43
C HIS A 75 -6.05 -1.39 4.63
N GLY A 76 -6.11 -0.52 3.62
CA GLY A 76 -5.45 0.79 3.64
C GLY A 76 -3.93 0.74 3.54
N LEU A 77 -3.39 -0.33 2.97
CA LEU A 77 -1.96 -0.61 2.87
C LEU A 77 -1.53 -0.77 1.42
N PHE A 78 -0.27 -0.48 1.14
CA PHE A 78 0.34 -0.68 -0.16
C PHE A 78 1.58 -1.58 -0.05
N PRO A 79 1.71 -2.62 -0.89
CA PRO A 79 2.80 -3.57 -0.80
C PRO A 79 4.16 -2.99 -1.22
N CYS A 80 5.24 -3.49 -0.63
CA CYS A 80 6.61 -3.23 -1.12
C CYS A 80 7.03 -4.15 -2.28
N ALA A 81 6.27 -5.21 -2.58
CA ALA A 81 6.56 -6.21 -3.63
C ALA A 81 5.26 -6.69 -4.31
N PRO A 82 5.29 -7.06 -5.61
CA PRO A 82 4.07 -7.23 -6.40
C PRO A 82 3.33 -8.53 -6.14
N VAL A 83 4.03 -9.59 -5.69
CA VAL A 83 3.46 -10.94 -5.58
C VAL A 83 3.48 -11.43 -4.13
N PHE A 84 4.65 -11.39 -3.48
CA PHE A 84 4.83 -11.85 -2.11
C PHE A 84 5.43 -10.74 -1.23
N PRO A 85 4.66 -9.67 -0.94
CA PRO A 85 5.11 -8.61 -0.05
C PRO A 85 5.37 -9.15 1.35
N LYS A 86 6.57 -8.91 1.88
CA LYS A 86 6.87 -9.11 3.31
C LYS A 86 6.53 -7.88 4.14
N LEU A 87 6.41 -6.73 3.49
CA LEU A 87 6.12 -5.45 4.11
C LEU A 87 5.07 -4.69 3.28
N ALA A 88 4.18 -3.99 3.97
CA ALA A 88 3.26 -3.04 3.38
C ALA A 88 3.25 -1.74 4.20
N VAL A 89 2.99 -0.63 3.54
CA VAL A 89 3.00 0.71 4.14
C VAL A 89 1.61 1.31 4.01
N GLU A 90 1.15 2.02 5.04
CA GLU A 90 -0.12 2.74 5.03
C GLU A 90 -0.25 3.72 3.86
N LEU A 91 -1.40 3.71 3.17
CA LEU A 91 -1.62 4.52 1.97
C LEU A 91 -1.50 6.02 2.26
N ASP A 92 -2.10 6.50 3.35
CA ASP A 92 -2.05 7.93 3.71
C ASP A 92 -0.63 8.39 4.06
N MET A 93 0.18 7.46 4.59
CA MET A 93 1.59 7.72 4.86
C MET A 93 2.40 7.85 3.56
N LEU A 94 2.13 6.99 2.56
CA LEU A 94 2.76 7.10 1.24
C LEU A 94 2.29 8.36 0.49
N GLU A 95 1.02 8.74 0.65
CA GLU A 95 0.49 9.99 0.12
C GLU A 95 1.20 11.21 0.70
N PHE A 96 1.38 11.24 2.02
CA PHE A 96 2.14 12.29 2.68
C PHE A 96 3.59 12.35 2.19
N ALA A 97 4.28 11.21 2.11
CA ALA A 97 5.66 11.14 1.64
C ALA A 97 5.80 11.54 0.17
N ALA A 98 4.86 11.12 -0.69
CA ALA A 98 4.84 11.53 -2.09
C ALA A 98 4.63 13.04 -2.23
N GLY A 99 3.71 13.62 -1.46
CA GLY A 99 3.49 15.08 -1.42
C GLY A 99 4.71 15.85 -0.87
N LEU A 100 5.40 15.29 0.13
CA LEU A 100 6.64 15.88 0.67
C LEU A 100 7.70 16.04 -0.44
N PHE A 101 7.90 15.02 -1.26
CA PHE A 101 8.92 15.01 -2.31
C PHE A 101 8.55 15.82 -3.56
N VAL A 102 7.33 16.36 -3.64
CA VAL A 102 7.00 17.41 -4.61
C VAL A 102 7.54 18.77 -4.13
N ASN A 103 7.60 18.98 -2.81
CA ASN A 103 7.99 20.26 -2.20
C ASN A 103 9.47 20.30 -1.78
N LEU A 104 10.13 19.15 -1.74
CA LEU A 104 11.53 18.97 -1.32
C LEU A 104 12.24 17.96 -2.23
N ALA A 105 13.56 18.09 -2.35
CA ALA A 105 14.36 17.08 -3.04
C ALA A 105 14.12 15.69 -2.42
N PRO A 106 13.89 14.64 -3.24
CA PRO A 106 13.62 13.30 -2.72
C PRO A 106 14.78 12.82 -1.85
N ASN A 107 14.49 12.59 -0.57
CA ASN A 107 15.44 12.02 0.37
C ASN A 107 14.79 10.83 1.08
N GLU A 108 14.52 9.79 0.30
CA GLU A 108 13.91 8.55 0.78
C GLU A 108 14.71 7.95 1.94
N THR A 109 16.04 8.03 1.88
CA THR A 109 16.93 7.53 2.95
C THR A 109 16.71 8.29 4.25
N ALA A 110 16.73 9.62 4.25
CA ALA A 110 16.51 10.40 5.47
C ALA A 110 15.07 10.29 5.98
N TRP A 111 14.10 10.28 5.08
CA TRP A 111 12.70 10.05 5.44
C TRP A 111 12.52 8.72 6.16
N ALA A 112 13.05 7.66 5.55
CA ALA A 112 12.92 6.34 6.13
C ALA A 112 13.72 6.26 7.43
N ALA A 113 14.95 6.80 7.51
CA ALA A 113 15.73 6.90 8.75
C ALA A 113 14.94 7.52 9.90
N THR A 114 14.32 8.68 9.62
CA THR A 114 13.43 9.39 10.55
C THR A 114 12.27 8.51 10.98
N LEU A 115 11.64 7.78 10.04
CA LEU A 115 10.56 6.86 10.35
C LEU A 115 10.99 5.71 11.27
N THR A 116 12.12 5.06 10.99
CA THR A 116 12.62 3.99 11.88
C THR A 116 12.92 4.53 13.25
N GLU A 117 13.56 5.69 13.37
CA GLU A 117 13.84 6.31 14.68
C GLU A 117 12.55 6.64 15.43
N PHE A 118 11.58 7.22 14.72
CA PHE A 118 10.26 7.54 15.26
C PHE A 118 9.50 6.30 15.76
N LEU A 119 9.57 5.19 15.04
CA LEU A 119 8.93 3.93 15.42
C LEU A 119 9.73 3.18 16.50
N SER A 120 11.05 3.25 16.47
CA SER A 120 11.95 2.66 17.49
C SER A 120 11.71 3.30 18.85
N THR A 121 11.55 4.63 18.90
CA THR A 121 11.18 5.36 20.12
C THR A 121 9.84 4.88 20.72
N ARG A 122 8.98 4.25 19.91
CA ARG A 122 7.70 3.66 20.35
C ARG A 122 7.77 2.15 20.60
N GLY A 123 8.98 1.58 20.61
CA GLY A 123 9.22 0.16 20.88
C GLY A 123 9.14 -0.76 19.66
N TYR A 124 9.02 -0.23 18.43
CA TYR A 124 9.00 -1.05 17.22
C TYR A 124 10.41 -1.18 16.64
N ILE A 125 11.00 -2.37 16.77
CA ILE A 125 12.35 -2.68 16.27
C ILE A 125 12.23 -3.48 14.98
N PHE A 126 12.89 -3.02 13.91
CA PHE A 126 12.95 -3.72 12.63
C PHE A 126 14.19 -4.60 12.54
N THR A 127 14.01 -5.91 12.33
CA THR A 127 15.11 -6.90 12.27
C THR A 127 15.56 -7.23 10.84
N PHE A 128 14.98 -6.61 9.82
CA PHE A 128 15.26 -6.94 8.42
C PHE A 128 16.67 -6.48 8.00
N SER A 129 17.45 -7.39 7.43
CA SER A 129 18.77 -7.13 6.84
C SER A 129 18.72 -6.16 5.65
N ASP A 130 17.61 -6.17 4.91
CA ASP A 130 17.28 -5.11 3.95
C ASP A 130 16.64 -3.97 4.74
N SER A 131 17.33 -2.84 4.74
CA SER A 131 16.89 -1.66 5.45
C SER A 131 15.43 -1.29 5.11
N LEU A 132 14.64 -0.97 6.14
CA LEU A 132 13.26 -0.47 5.99
C LEU A 132 13.14 0.57 4.86
N TRP A 133 14.20 1.38 4.68
CA TRP A 133 14.36 2.35 3.61
C TRP A 133 14.13 1.77 2.21
N GLN A 134 14.75 0.64 1.87
CA GLN A 134 14.63 0.06 0.53
C GLN A 134 13.21 -0.43 0.26
N ARG A 135 12.56 -1.03 1.27
CA ARG A 135 11.19 -1.53 1.14
C ARG A 135 10.18 -0.39 1.08
N PHE A 136 10.39 0.64 1.89
CA PHE A 136 9.60 1.86 1.86
C PHE A 136 9.76 2.58 0.51
N GLY A 137 10.99 2.80 0.03
CA GLY A 137 11.27 3.41 -1.26
C GLY A 137 10.63 2.65 -2.42
N ASN A 138 10.71 1.32 -2.41
CA ASN A 138 9.99 0.49 -3.39
C ASN A 138 8.48 0.69 -3.34
N ALA A 139 7.88 0.68 -2.14
CA ALA A 139 6.44 0.91 -1.99
C ALA A 139 6.04 2.31 -2.48
N LEU A 140 6.82 3.34 -2.12
CA LEU A 140 6.58 4.72 -2.50
C LEU A 140 6.69 4.93 -4.01
N ALA A 141 7.77 4.44 -4.63
CA ALA A 141 7.97 4.56 -6.07
C ALA A 141 6.80 3.91 -6.84
N GLN A 142 6.35 2.73 -6.42
CA GLN A 142 5.22 2.05 -7.05
C GLN A 142 3.87 2.72 -6.75
N TYR A 143 3.72 3.33 -5.58
CA TYR A 143 2.55 4.14 -5.25
C TYR A 143 2.47 5.41 -6.11
N GLN A 144 3.59 6.10 -6.33
CA GLN A 144 3.63 7.26 -7.24
C GLN A 144 3.22 6.89 -8.66
N VAL A 145 3.65 5.72 -9.16
CA VAL A 145 3.19 5.20 -10.47
C VAL A 145 1.70 4.87 -10.45
N LEU A 146 1.18 4.28 -9.37
CA LEU A 146 -0.26 4.05 -9.22
C LEU A 146 -1.04 5.36 -9.34
N MET A 147 -0.59 6.43 -8.66
CA MET A 147 -1.24 7.74 -8.69
C MET A 147 -1.32 8.30 -10.11
N GLN A 148 -0.23 8.19 -10.89
CA GLN A 148 -0.22 8.62 -12.30
C GLN A 148 -1.24 7.85 -13.16
N VAL A 149 -1.30 6.53 -12.98
CA VAL A 149 -2.24 5.68 -13.75
C VAL A 149 -3.70 5.96 -13.34
N VAL A 150 -3.93 6.19 -12.04
CA VAL A 150 -5.23 6.58 -11.49
C VAL A 150 -5.68 7.93 -12.07
N GLU A 151 -4.81 8.94 -12.07
CA GLU A 151 -5.10 10.27 -12.62
C GLU A 151 -5.42 10.21 -14.12
N ALA A 152 -4.66 9.42 -14.88
CA ALA A 152 -4.94 9.18 -16.29
C ALA A 152 -6.32 8.53 -16.52
N GLU A 153 -6.74 7.59 -15.66
CA GLU A 153 -8.05 6.94 -15.76
C GLU A 153 -9.22 7.88 -15.41
N VAL A 154 -9.04 8.72 -14.38
CA VAL A 154 -10.03 9.76 -14.03
C VAL A 154 -10.17 10.76 -15.16
N SER A 155 -9.05 11.23 -15.73
CA SER A 155 -9.08 12.21 -16.82
C SER A 155 -9.85 11.70 -18.03
N LYS A 156 -9.61 10.44 -18.44
CA LYS A 156 -10.38 9.79 -19.50
C LYS A 156 -11.86 9.68 -19.18
N SER A 157 -12.20 9.33 -17.94
CA SER A 157 -13.60 9.19 -17.52
C SER A 157 -14.35 10.53 -17.55
N VAL A 158 -13.66 11.64 -17.22
CA VAL A 158 -14.21 12.99 -17.30
C VAL A 158 -14.38 13.44 -18.75
N GLU A 159 -13.45 13.12 -19.64
CA GLU A 159 -13.56 13.43 -21.07
C GLU A 159 -14.71 12.69 -21.75
N VAL A 160 -14.93 11.41 -21.42
CA VAL A 160 -16.05 10.62 -21.96
C VAL A 160 -17.42 11.11 -21.47
N ALA A 161 -17.47 11.74 -20.29
CA ALA A 161 -18.70 12.27 -19.71
C ALA A 161 -19.05 13.69 -20.20
N ARG A 162 -18.16 14.34 -20.96
CA ARG A 162 -18.37 15.65 -21.59
C ARG A 162 -18.93 15.48 -23.00
#